data_AF-A0A970R2G0-F1
#
_entry.id   AF-A0A970R2G0-F1
#
_cell.length_a   1.000
_cell.length_b   1.000
_cell.length_c   1.000
_cell.angle_alpha   90.00
_cell.angle_beta   90.00
_cell.angle_gamma   90.00
#
_symmetry.space_group_name_H-M   'P 1'
#
loop_
_entity.id
_entity.type
_entity.pdbx_description
1 polymer ?
#
loop_
_entity_poly.entity_id
_entity_poly.type
_entity_poly.pdbx_seq_one_letter_code
_entity_poly.pdbx_strand_id
1 'polypeptide(L)'
;MEKKKMQLVIDSFNRELSAAEQQQLNQWLQADEALQAEAQKLQRLHTVMGEAALPFRPFIATRVMGRLEKRREATLQQGIVFAFKRFALPVLAAAVILLLIALTGSNTFSIDALLGVEQLQPAYLSDFILYTP
;
A
#
# COMPACT_ATOMS: atom_id res chain seq x y z
N MET A 1 -34.71 -16.37 -28.98
CA MET A 1 -33.51 -15.97 -29.73
C MET A 1 -33.27 -14.46 -29.68
N GLU A 2 -34.32 -13.64 -29.65
CA GLU A 2 -34.23 -12.16 -29.58
C GLU A 2 -33.39 -11.63 -28.40
N LYS A 3 -33.49 -12.25 -27.21
CA LYS A 3 -32.68 -11.86 -26.05
C LYS A 3 -31.17 -11.91 -26.29
N LYS A 4 -30.68 -12.89 -27.07
CA LYS A 4 -29.24 -13.00 -27.41
C LYS A 4 -28.80 -11.91 -28.39
N LYS A 5 -29.66 -11.57 -29.36
CA LYS A 5 -29.40 -10.46 -30.30
C LYS A 5 -29.29 -9.13 -29.54
N MET A 6 -30.25 -8.87 -28.65
CA MET A 6 -30.28 -7.66 -27.82
C MET A 6 -29.07 -7.57 -26.89
N GLN A 7 -28.67 -8.68 -26.28
CA GLN A 7 -27.49 -8.72 -25.41
C GLN A 7 -26.20 -8.39 -26.17
N LEU A 8 -26.06 -8.86 -27.41
CA LEU A 8 -24.91 -8.51 -28.25
C LEU A 8 -24.90 -7.02 -28.65
N VAL A 9 -26.08 -6.42 -28.88
CA VAL A 9 -26.20 -4.97 -29.09
C VAL A 9 -25.75 -4.20 -27.83
N ILE A 10 -26.19 -4.61 -26.64
CA ILE A 10 -25.79 -3.98 -25.37
C ILE A 10 -24.28 -4.14 -25.12
N ASP A 11 -23.75 -5.34 -25.38
CA ASP A 11 -22.33 -5.63 -25.27
C ASP A 11 -21.49 -4.73 -26.17
N SER A 12 -22.00 -4.36 -27.36
CA SER A 12 -21.32 -3.43 -28.28
C SER A 12 -21.05 -2.04 -27.69
N PHE A 13 -21.86 -1.62 -26.70
CA PHE A 13 -21.69 -0.34 -26.01
C PHE A 13 -20.84 -0.44 -24.74
N ASN A 14 -20.70 -1.64 -24.15
CA ASN A 14 -19.99 -1.84 -22.88
C ASN A 14 -18.54 -2.33 -23.06
N ARG A 15 -18.25 -3.04 -24.16
CA ARG A 15 -16.93 -3.64 -24.43
C ARG A 15 -16.60 -3.59 -25.92
N GLU A 16 -15.30 -3.63 -26.23
CA GLU A 16 -14.85 -3.86 -27.60
C GLU A 16 -15.23 -5.29 -28.02
N LEU A 17 -16.12 -5.40 -29.02
CA LEU A 17 -16.54 -6.66 -29.60
C LEU A 17 -15.40 -7.25 -30.45
N SER A 18 -15.28 -8.58 -30.43
CA SER A 18 -14.38 -9.27 -31.34
C SER A 18 -14.86 -9.17 -32.80
N ALA A 19 -13.96 -9.34 -33.77
CA ALA A 19 -14.29 -9.25 -35.20
C ALA A 19 -15.41 -10.22 -35.62
N ALA A 20 -15.48 -11.41 -35.01
CA ALA A 20 -16.54 -12.39 -35.28
C ALA A 20 -17.90 -11.93 -34.72
N GLU A 21 -17.93 -11.36 -33.52
CA GLU A 21 -19.14 -10.82 -32.91
C GLU A 21 -19.65 -9.58 -33.66
N GLN A 22 -18.75 -8.72 -34.17
CA GLN A 22 -19.14 -7.58 -35.02
C GLN A 22 -19.79 -8.00 -36.33
N GLN A 23 -19.22 -9.02 -37.00
CA GLN A 23 -19.82 -9.57 -38.22
C GLN A 23 -21.20 -10.17 -37.95
N GLN A 24 -21.33 -10.90 -36.85
CA GLN A 24 -22.59 -11.50 -36.43
C GLN A 24 -23.65 -10.44 -36.07
N LEU A 25 -23.25 -9.36 -35.39
CA LEU A 25 -24.11 -8.22 -35.08
C LEU A 25 -24.59 -7.52 -36.35
N ASN A 26 -23.69 -7.26 -37.31
CA ASN A 26 -24.04 -6.63 -38.59
C ASN A 26 -25.00 -7.48 -39.41
N GLN A 27 -24.82 -8.80 -39.43
CA GLN A 27 -25.76 -9.72 -40.08
C GLN A 27 -27.15 -9.67 -39.44
N TRP A 28 -27.21 -9.59 -38.10
CA TRP A 28 -28.48 -9.48 -37.38
C TRP A 28 -29.15 -8.11 -37.55
N LEU A 29 -28.38 -7.04 -37.63
CA LEU A 29 -28.89 -5.69 -37.90
C LEU A 29 -29.39 -5.53 -39.33
N GLN A 30 -28.80 -6.24 -40.31
CA GLN A 30 -29.26 -6.25 -41.70
C GLN A 30 -30.49 -7.12 -41.93
N ALA A 31 -30.65 -8.19 -41.14
CA ALA A 31 -31.75 -9.13 -41.29
C ALA A 31 -33.04 -8.67 -40.58
N ASP A 32 -33.00 -7.63 -39.74
CA ASP A 32 -34.07 -7.29 -38.80
C ASP A 32 -34.16 -5.76 -38.61
N GLU A 33 -35.04 -5.11 -39.36
CA GLU A 33 -35.25 -3.65 -39.29
C GLU A 33 -35.73 -3.18 -37.90
N ALA A 34 -36.46 -4.02 -37.17
CA ALA A 34 -36.91 -3.70 -35.81
C ALA A 34 -35.73 -3.62 -34.84
N LEU A 35 -34.76 -4.54 -34.97
CA LEU A 35 -33.53 -4.53 -34.18
C LEU A 35 -32.65 -3.32 -34.51
N GLN A 36 -32.62 -2.89 -35.78
CA GLN A 36 -31.90 -1.69 -36.19
C GLN A 36 -32.50 -0.43 -35.57
N ALA A 37 -33.82 -0.30 -35.56
CA ALA A 37 -34.51 0.82 -34.93
C ALA A 37 -34.24 0.88 -33.42
N GLU A 38 -34.20 -0.27 -32.76
CA GLU A 38 -33.90 -0.36 -31.32
C GLU A 38 -32.44 -0.04 -31.00
N ALA A 39 -31.49 -0.51 -31.82
CA ALA A 39 -30.08 -0.16 -31.70
C ALA A 39 -29.84 1.35 -31.90
N GLN A 40 -30.51 1.98 -32.88
CA GLN A 40 -30.44 3.44 -33.06
C GLN A 40 -31.05 4.20 -31.89
N LYS A 41 -32.13 3.70 -31.29
CA LYS A 41 -32.73 4.29 -30.09
C LYS A 41 -31.76 4.23 -28.90
N LEU A 42 -31.12 3.08 -28.70
CA LEU A 42 -30.08 2.91 -27.66
C LEU A 42 -28.89 3.81 -27.89
N GLN A 43 -28.44 3.95 -29.14
CA GLN A 43 -27.35 4.87 -29.49
C GLN A 43 -27.71 6.32 -29.16
N ARG A 44 -28.93 6.78 -29.50
CA ARG A 44 -29.39 8.13 -29.14
C ARG A 44 -29.45 8.34 -27.64
N LEU A 45 -29.94 7.36 -26.87
CA LEU A 45 -29.96 7.43 -25.42
C LEU A 45 -28.55 7.49 -24.83
N HIS A 46 -27.62 6.69 -25.37
CA HIS A 46 -26.22 6.74 -24.97
C HIS A 46 -25.60 8.12 -25.24
N THR A 47 -25.86 8.73 -26.39
CA THR A 47 -25.37 10.08 -26.69
C THR A 47 -25.96 11.12 -25.73
N VAL A 48 -27.27 11.09 -25.49
CA VAL A 48 -27.94 12.01 -24.55
C VAL A 48 -27.42 11.84 -23.11
N MET A 49 -27.15 10.61 -22.68
CA MET A 49 -26.59 10.33 -21.36
C MET A 49 -25.10 10.67 -21.26
N GLY A 50 -24.34 10.50 -22.33
CA GLY A 50 -22.92 10.85 -22.39
C GLY A 50 -22.68 12.37 -22.42
N GLU A 51 -23.57 13.11 -23.10
CA GLU A 51 -23.56 14.57 -23.13
C GLU A 51 -24.18 15.19 -21.87
N ALA A 52 -24.98 14.43 -21.13
CA ALA A 52 -25.38 14.79 -19.77
C ALA A 52 -24.15 14.69 -18.85
N ALA A 53 -23.25 15.68 -18.97
CA ALA A 53 -22.24 15.97 -17.97
C ALA A 53 -22.97 16.29 -16.67
N LEU A 54 -23.30 15.24 -15.91
CA LEU A 54 -23.90 15.36 -14.60
C LEU A 54 -23.00 16.31 -13.82
N PRO A 55 -23.52 17.45 -13.34
CA PRO A 55 -22.70 18.41 -12.61
C PRO A 55 -22.27 17.75 -11.31
N PHE A 56 -21.08 17.16 -11.32
CA PHE A 56 -20.43 16.70 -10.11
C PHE A 56 -20.29 17.91 -9.20
N ARG A 57 -20.69 17.75 -7.93
CA ARG A 57 -20.50 18.81 -6.95
C ARG A 57 -19.02 19.23 -6.96
N PRO A 58 -18.74 20.53 -6.86
CA PRO A 58 -17.36 21.00 -6.81
C PRO A 58 -16.62 20.25 -5.68
N PHE A 59 -15.34 19.95 -5.90
CA PHE A 59 -14.45 19.25 -4.95
C PHE A 59 -14.70 17.75 -4.72
N ILE A 60 -15.54 17.06 -5.51
CA ILE A 60 -15.65 15.59 -5.42
C ILE A 60 -14.29 14.91 -5.68
N ALA A 61 -13.56 15.34 -6.71
CA ALA A 61 -12.24 14.81 -7.03
C ALA A 61 -11.26 14.98 -5.84
N THR A 62 -11.23 16.17 -5.24
CA THR A 62 -10.41 16.47 -4.05
C THR A 62 -10.79 15.59 -2.85
N ARG A 63 -12.08 15.37 -2.62
CA ARG A 63 -12.56 14.51 -1.52
C ARG A 63 -12.19 13.04 -1.73
N VAL A 64 -12.23 12.55 -2.96
CA VAL A 64 -11.85 11.18 -3.30
C VAL A 64 -10.34 11.00 -3.14
N MET A 65 -9.53 11.92 -3.69
CA MET A 65 -8.08 11.89 -3.54
C MET A 65 -7.65 11.94 -2.08
N GLY A 66 -8.23 12.84 -1.28
CA GLY A 66 -7.91 12.92 0.15
C GLY A 66 -8.30 11.66 0.95
N ARG A 67 -9.30 10.88 0.51
CA ARG A 67 -9.63 9.58 1.14
C ARG A 67 -8.66 8.48 0.75
N LEU A 68 -8.14 8.51 -0.48
CA LEU A 68 -7.14 7.55 -0.96
C LEU A 68 -5.79 7.76 -0.26
N GLU A 69 -5.35 9.01 -0.10
CA GLU A 69 -4.12 9.36 0.61
C GLU A 69 -4.16 8.94 2.08
N LYS A 70 -5.25 9.23 2.79
CA LYS A 70 -5.41 8.81 4.20
C LYS A 70 -5.34 7.30 4.41
N ARG A 71 -5.85 6.48 3.48
CA ARG A 71 -5.71 5.02 3.56
C ARG A 71 -4.26 4.57 3.36
N ARG A 72 -3.53 5.22 2.47
CA ARG A 72 -2.11 4.94 2.22
C ARG A 72 -1.25 5.27 3.46
N GLU A 73 -1.49 6.42 4.09
CA GLU A 73 -0.78 6.82 5.31
C GLU A 73 -1.10 5.93 6.51
N ALA A 74 -2.38 5.55 6.70
CA ALA A 74 -2.79 4.66 7.77
C ALA A 74 -2.10 3.29 7.70
N THR A 75 -1.81 2.79 6.49
CA THR A 75 -1.14 1.50 6.28
C THR A 75 0.33 1.55 6.71
N LEU A 76 1.03 2.67 6.45
CA LEU A 76 2.42 2.85 6.87
C LEU A 76 2.55 3.00 8.39
N GLN A 77 1.68 3.81 9.01
CA GLN A 77 1.67 4.01 10.46
C GLN A 77 1.32 2.71 11.22
N GLN A 78 0.35 1.95 10.72
CA GLN A 78 0.00 0.64 11.30
C GLN A 78 1.14 -0.37 11.16
N GLY A 79 1.87 -0.37 10.04
CA GLY A 79 3.04 -1.23 9.83
C GLY A 79 4.16 -0.97 10.83
N ILE A 80 4.47 0.30 11.09
CA ILE A 80 5.51 0.71 12.05
C ILE A 80 5.12 0.32 13.48
N VAL A 81 3.87 0.58 13.89
CA VAL A 81 3.39 0.22 15.24
C VAL A 81 3.40 -1.29 15.45
N PHE A 82 3.03 -2.07 14.42
CA PHE A 82 3.04 -3.52 14.49
C PHE A 82 4.47 -4.09 14.59
N ALA A 83 5.39 -3.57 13.77
CA ALA A 83 6.81 -3.95 13.84
C ALA A 83 7.40 -3.57 15.21
N PHE A 84 7.16 -2.35 15.68
CA PHE A 84 7.64 -1.87 16.98
C PHE A 84 7.15 -2.76 18.12
N LYS A 85 5.87 -3.13 18.15
CA LYS A 85 5.33 -4.01 19.20
C LYS A 85 5.97 -5.40 19.21
N ARG A 86 6.32 -5.94 18.04
CA ARG A 86 6.94 -7.27 17.91
C ARG A 86 8.41 -7.28 18.31
N PHE A 87 9.13 -6.18 18.10
CA PHE A 87 10.54 -6.05 18.49
C PHE A 87 10.75 -5.46 19.88
N ALA A 88 9.81 -4.67 20.40
CA ALA A 88 9.94 -4.03 21.72
C ALA A 88 10.08 -5.05 22.86
N LEU A 89 9.31 -6.15 22.83
CA LEU A 89 9.32 -7.15 23.88
C LEU A 89 10.67 -7.91 24.03
N PRO A 90 11.26 -8.48 22.96
CA PRO A 90 12.56 -9.13 23.06
C PRO A 90 13.71 -8.15 23.34
N VAL A 91 13.65 -6.92 22.81
CA VAL A 91 14.67 -5.89 23.07
C VAL A 91 14.63 -5.44 24.53
N LEU A 92 13.43 -5.24 25.09
CA LEU A 92 13.26 -4.92 26.51
C LEU A 92 13.80 -6.06 27.38
N ALA A 93 13.47 -7.31 27.06
CA ALA A 93 13.97 -8.46 27.80
C ALA A 93 15.51 -8.54 27.76
N ALA A 94 16.12 -8.33 26.59
CA ALA A 94 17.58 -8.28 26.45
C ALA A 94 18.20 -7.15 27.27
N ALA A 95 17.61 -5.95 27.27
CA ALA A 95 18.08 -4.83 28.07
C ALA A 95 17.99 -5.12 29.58
N VAL A 96 16.91 -5.77 30.04
CA VAL A 96 16.76 -6.18 31.44
C VAL A 96 17.78 -7.24 31.83
N ILE A 97 18.03 -8.24 30.97
CA ILE A 97 19.05 -9.27 31.22
C ILE A 97 20.44 -8.65 31.29
N LEU A 98 20.77 -7.74 30.36
CA LEU A 98 22.04 -7.02 30.35
C LEU A 98 22.21 -6.18 31.62
N LEU A 99 21.15 -5.51 32.05
CA LEU A 99 21.14 -4.74 33.30
C LEU A 99 21.34 -5.62 34.54
N LEU A 100 20.73 -6.81 34.58
CA LEU A 100 20.93 -7.77 35.67
C LEU A 100 22.37 -8.28 35.72
N ILE A 101 22.95 -8.64 34.56
CA ILE A 101 24.36 -9.06 34.48
C ILE A 101 25.27 -7.93 34.98
N ALA A 102 25.04 -6.70 34.53
CA ALA A 102 25.81 -5.53 34.96
C ALA A 102 25.69 -5.27 36.47
N LEU A 103 24.50 -5.44 37.05
CA LEU A 103 24.28 -5.27 38.50
C LEU A 103 25.07 -6.29 39.33
N THR A 104 25.17 -7.53 38.85
CA THR A 104 25.84 -8.61 39.58
C THR A 104 27.36 -8.66 39.34
N GLY A 105 27.83 -8.09 38.23
CA GLY A 105 29.23 -8.17 37.79
C GLY A 105 30.15 -7.06 38.33
N SER A 106 29.63 -5.89 38.71
CA SER A 106 30.48 -4.78 39.15
C SER A 106 29.84 -3.97 40.28
N ASN A 107 30.49 -3.93 41.45
CA ASN A 107 30.09 -3.15 42.62
C ASN A 107 30.35 -1.63 42.47
N THR A 108 30.73 -1.18 41.27
CA THR A 108 31.01 0.22 40.92
C THR A 108 30.40 0.51 39.56
N PHE A 109 29.24 1.16 39.56
CA PHE A 109 28.63 1.71 38.36
C PHE A 109 29.48 2.87 37.83
N SER A 110 30.20 2.66 36.73
CA SER A 110 30.86 3.74 35.98
C SER A 110 30.73 3.48 34.49
N ILE A 111 30.55 4.55 33.71
CA ILE A 111 30.35 4.49 32.25
C ILE A 111 31.51 3.75 31.56
N ASP A 112 32.72 3.80 32.14
CA ASP A 112 33.91 3.10 31.68
C ASP A 112 33.77 1.56 31.63
N ALA A 113 33.01 0.97 32.56
CA ALA A 113 32.76 -0.48 32.57
C ALA A 113 31.85 -0.92 31.42
N LEU A 114 30.96 -0.03 30.95
CA LEU A 114 30.06 -0.26 29.82
C LEU A 114 30.79 -0.15 28.47
N LEU A 115 31.89 0.61 28.43
CA LEU A 115 32.75 0.80 27.27
C LEU A 115 33.93 -0.19 27.24
N GLY A 116 34.05 -1.09 28.22
CA GLY A 116 35.11 -2.09 28.29
C GLY A 116 36.50 -1.49 28.54
N VAL A 117 36.59 -0.30 29.11
CA VAL A 117 37.86 0.33 29.47
C VAL A 117 38.28 -0.24 30.82
N GLU A 118 38.88 -1.43 30.81
CA GLU A 118 39.52 -2.00 32.00
C GLU A 118 40.52 -0.98 32.55
N GLN A 119 40.36 -0.65 33.84
CA GLN A 119 41.28 0.20 34.57
C GLN A 119 42.69 -0.35 34.40
N LEU A 120 43.57 0.39 33.71
CA LEU A 120 44.99 0.08 33.70
C LEU A 120 45.45 0.00 35.15
N GLN A 121 45.77 -1.21 35.60
CA GLN A 121 46.24 -1.41 36.96
C GLN A 121 47.50 -0.56 37.15
N PRO A 122 47.58 0.26 38.21
CA PRO A 122 48.70 1.19 38.42
C PRO A 122 50.06 0.50 38.54
N ALA A 123 50.09 -0.83 38.76
CA ALA A 123 51.30 -1.64 38.72
C ALA A 123 52.01 -1.61 37.35
N TYR A 124 51.27 -1.49 36.25
CA TYR A 124 51.85 -1.43 34.90
C TYR A 124 52.38 -0.03 34.53
N LEU A 125 51.91 1.02 35.22
CA LEU A 125 52.41 2.39 35.02
C LEU A 125 53.82 2.56 35.60
N SER A 126 54.12 1.93 36.74
CA SER A 126 55.47 1.95 37.30
C SER A 126 56.50 1.22 36.44
N ASP A 127 56.14 0.07 35.87
CA ASP A 127 57.03 -0.70 34.99
C ASP A 127 57.28 0.02 33.66
N PHE A 128 56.28 0.72 33.12
CA PHE A 128 56.42 1.47 31.86
C PHE A 128 57.31 2.72 32.00
N ILE A 129 57.21 3.43 33.13
CA ILE A 129 58.04 4.62 33.42
C ILE A 129 59.49 4.22 33.71
N LEU A 130 59.73 3.05 34.34
CA LEU A 130 61.08 2.59 34.67
C LEU A 130 61.84 1.98 33.47
N TYR A 131 61.16 1.66 32.37
CA TYR A 131 61.75 0.98 31.21
C TYR A 131 61.91 1.88 29.97
N THR A 132 61.61 3.17 30.08
CA THR A 132 61.95 4.13 29.01
C THR A 132 63.36 4.69 29.24
N PRO A 133 64.29 4.57 28.27
CA PRO A 133 65.70 4.94 28.42
C PRO A 133 65.92 6.46 28.58
#